data_AF-A0AA89CBZ9-F1
#
_entry.id   AF-A0AA89CBZ9-F1
#
_cell.length_a   1.000
_cell.length_b   1.000
_cell.length_c   1.000
_cell.angle_alpha   90.00
_cell.angle_beta   90.00
_cell.angle_gamma   90.00
#
_symmetry.space_group_name_H-M   'P 1'
#
loop_
_entity.id
_entity.type
_entity.pdbx_description
1 polymer ?
#
loop_
_entity_poly.entity_id
_entity_poly.type
_entity_poly.pdbx_seq_one_letter_code
_entity_poly.pdbx_strand_id
1 'polypeptide(L)'
;MWLLIKSLHENATTAVKWNNELSKEITIKQGIRQGAKLSTVLYKRFNNEILKDIEEANIGTYIGNENVTSPTCADDLALLHRETTNLQALTTIVHNKTCKDRFTINPSKSELVCIKNSKRTTATIGDVNITMGEGQIKQVTETKHLGIERNESNTPNTQERIKTARKTVYSLLGAGLHGCNGISPIISFNMWTTYVTPRMLHGIEMLHIRKKDANDLEMYQRKTLKQFQGLPQNCATADCISATGSYTSRRTNRHETFEYLWKYTTKPRIFGIQIS
;
A
#
# COMPACT_ATOMS: atom_id res chain seq x y z
N MET A 1 8.69 -33.20 12.11
CA MET A 1 8.32 -31.99 11.33
C MET A 1 9.44 -31.53 10.40
N TRP A 2 10.63 -31.15 10.90
CA TRP A 2 11.75 -30.68 10.06
C TRP A 2 12.17 -31.68 8.96
N LEU A 3 12.32 -32.96 9.30
CA LEU A 3 12.71 -34.01 8.34
C LEU A 3 11.75 -34.13 7.15
N LEU A 4 10.45 -33.92 7.36
CA LEU A 4 9.44 -33.92 6.30
C LEU A 4 9.61 -32.70 5.39
N ILE A 5 9.83 -31.51 5.96
CA ILE A 5 10.07 -30.29 5.19
C ILE A 5 11.35 -30.42 4.37
N LYS A 6 12.41 -30.99 4.96
CA LYS A 6 13.68 -31.27 4.29
C LYS A 6 13.48 -32.22 3.12
N SER A 7 12.81 -33.37 3.35
CA SER A 7 12.49 -34.34 2.31
C SER A 7 11.64 -33.75 1.18
N LEU A 8 10.70 -32.85 1.48
CA LEU A 8 9.88 -32.16 0.46
C LEU A 8 10.69 -31.21 -0.45
N HIS A 9 11.83 -30.71 0.03
CA HIS A 9 12.67 -29.75 -0.69
C HIS A 9 14.00 -30.38 -1.16
N GLU A 10 14.32 -31.60 -0.72
CA GLU A 10 15.47 -32.37 -1.20
C GLU A 10 15.29 -32.72 -2.68
N ASN A 11 16.36 -32.51 -3.47
CA ASN A 11 16.39 -32.74 -4.92
C ASN A 11 15.27 -32.03 -5.69
N ALA A 12 14.75 -30.93 -5.17
CA ALA A 12 13.75 -30.16 -5.87
C ALA A 12 14.32 -29.58 -7.17
N THR A 13 13.61 -29.79 -8.29
CA THR A 13 13.97 -29.22 -9.59
C THR A 13 12.85 -28.33 -10.12
N THR A 14 13.19 -27.42 -11.03
CA THR A 14 12.25 -26.57 -11.76
C THR A 14 12.67 -26.40 -13.21
N ALA A 15 11.72 -26.15 -14.10
CA ALA A 15 11.97 -25.83 -15.50
C ALA A 15 10.95 -24.76 -15.96
N VAL A 16 11.37 -23.90 -16.87
CA VAL A 16 10.53 -22.81 -17.41
C VAL A 16 9.92 -23.27 -18.72
N LYS A 17 8.59 -23.19 -18.84
CA LYS A 17 7.89 -23.41 -20.11
C LYS A 17 7.65 -22.08 -20.82
N TRP A 18 8.16 -21.93 -22.04
CA TRP A 18 7.96 -20.75 -22.88
C TRP A 18 7.70 -21.18 -24.33
N ASN A 19 6.66 -20.63 -24.99
CA ASN A 19 6.28 -21.00 -26.37
C ASN A 19 6.22 -22.53 -26.62
N ASN A 20 5.64 -23.29 -25.68
CA ASN A 20 5.58 -24.75 -25.70
C ASN A 20 6.92 -25.50 -25.62
N GLU A 21 8.04 -24.81 -25.44
CA GLU A 21 9.34 -25.42 -25.17
C GLU A 21 9.65 -25.37 -23.66
N LEU A 22 10.35 -26.39 -23.17
CA LEU A 22 10.79 -26.48 -21.78
C LEU A 22 12.28 -26.13 -21.71
N SER A 23 12.68 -25.32 -20.73
CA SER A 23 14.10 -25.10 -20.45
C SER A 23 14.79 -26.38 -19.96
N LYS A 24 16.12 -26.34 -19.90
CA LYS A 24 16.89 -27.32 -19.11
C LYS A 24 16.42 -27.30 -17.65
N GLU A 25 16.50 -28.46 -17.02
CA GLU A 25 16.15 -28.60 -15.60
C GLU A 25 17.14 -27.83 -14.71
N ILE A 26 16.59 -27.10 -13.75
CA ILE A 26 17.33 -26.30 -12.78
C ILE A 26 17.14 -26.93 -11.41
N THR A 27 18.22 -27.41 -10.81
CA THR A 27 18.19 -27.92 -9.43
C THR A 27 18.13 -26.78 -8.42
N ILE A 28 17.12 -26.81 -7.56
CA ILE A 28 16.92 -25.84 -6.48
C ILE A 28 17.78 -26.26 -5.29
N LYS A 29 18.84 -25.51 -5.02
CA LYS A 29 19.74 -25.76 -3.87
C LYS A 29 19.25 -25.11 -2.58
N GLN A 30 18.55 -23.98 -2.68
CA GLN A 30 18.03 -23.22 -1.55
C GLN A 30 16.77 -22.46 -1.98
N GLY A 31 15.79 -22.40 -1.07
CA GLY A 31 14.54 -21.67 -1.28
C GLY A 31 13.29 -22.53 -1.11
N ILE A 32 12.15 -21.86 -1.01
CA ILE A 32 10.82 -22.47 -0.96
C ILE A 32 10.19 -22.42 -2.35
N ARG A 33 9.43 -23.45 -2.73
CA ARG A 33 8.77 -23.49 -4.05
C ARG A 33 7.69 -22.41 -4.13
N GLN A 34 7.76 -21.53 -5.13
CA GLN A 34 6.71 -20.54 -5.39
C GLN A 34 5.41 -21.25 -5.80
N GLY A 35 4.27 -20.80 -5.26
CA GLY A 35 2.96 -21.40 -5.52
C GLY A 35 2.61 -22.63 -4.67
N ALA A 36 3.55 -23.17 -3.88
CA ALA A 36 3.23 -24.24 -2.94
C ALA A 36 2.52 -23.71 -1.69
N LYS A 37 1.42 -24.36 -1.27
CA LYS A 37 0.59 -23.93 -0.12
C LYS A 37 1.38 -23.78 1.18
N LEU A 38 2.37 -24.65 1.40
CA LEU A 38 3.18 -24.65 2.63
C LEU A 38 4.21 -23.50 2.65
N SER A 39 4.65 -23.01 1.50
CA SER A 39 5.68 -21.97 1.38
C SER A 39 5.30 -20.70 2.13
N THR A 40 4.04 -20.25 2.04
CA THR A 40 3.55 -19.06 2.75
C THR A 40 3.64 -19.21 4.27
N VAL A 41 3.37 -20.39 4.81
CA VAL A 41 3.43 -20.64 6.26
C VAL A 41 4.87 -20.70 6.75
N LEU A 42 5.74 -21.38 6.01
CA LEU A 42 7.17 -21.44 6.32
C LEU A 42 7.79 -20.04 6.30
N TYR A 43 7.44 -19.25 5.29
CA TYR A 43 7.92 -17.88 5.17
C TYR A 43 7.50 -16.99 6.35
N LYS A 44 6.21 -17.04 6.74
CA LYS A 44 5.70 -16.31 7.91
C LYS A 44 6.44 -16.66 9.21
N ARG A 45 6.85 -17.92 9.37
CA ARG A 45 7.57 -18.37 10.56
C ARG A 45 8.93 -17.69 10.69
N PHE A 46 9.67 -17.55 9.59
CA PHE A 46 10.97 -16.86 9.60
C PHE A 46 10.82 -15.39 10.00
N ASN A 47 9.88 -14.66 9.39
CA ASN A 47 9.63 -13.26 9.75
C ASN A 47 9.20 -13.11 11.21
N ASN A 48 8.42 -14.05 11.73
CA ASN A 48 7.94 -14.01 13.11
C ASN A 48 9.08 -14.08 14.14
N GLU A 49 10.19 -14.75 13.83
CA GLU A 49 11.37 -14.75 14.72
C GLU A 49 12.06 -13.39 14.73
N ILE A 50 12.20 -12.74 13.56
CA ILE A 50 12.73 -11.36 13.48
C ILE A 50 11.85 -10.39 14.26
N LEU A 51 10.52 -10.52 14.15
CA LEU A 51 9.57 -9.66 14.86
C LEU A 51 9.65 -9.83 16.38
N LYS A 52 9.87 -11.06 16.87
CA LYS A 52 10.09 -11.32 18.29
C LYS A 52 11.37 -10.65 18.80
N ASP A 53 12.47 -10.78 18.06
CA ASP A 53 13.74 -10.15 18.44
C ASP A 53 13.59 -8.61 18.53
N ILE A 54 12.79 -8.02 17.63
CA ILE A 54 12.46 -6.58 17.67
C ILE A 54 11.61 -6.22 18.90
N GLU A 55 10.61 -7.04 19.23
CA GLU A 55 9.71 -6.81 20.37
C GLU A 55 10.45 -6.95 21.71
N GLU A 56 11.29 -7.98 21.85
CA GLU A 56 12.11 -8.25 23.02
C GLU A 56 13.16 -7.14 23.29
N ALA A 57 13.59 -6.44 22.24
CA ALA A 57 14.53 -5.32 22.37
C ALA A 57 13.93 -4.10 23.09
N ASN A 58 12.60 -4.01 23.25
CA ASN A 58 11.90 -2.95 23.98
C ASN A 58 12.21 -1.51 23.53
N ILE A 59 12.73 -1.32 22.31
CA ILE A 59 13.05 -0.03 21.68
C ILE A 59 12.04 0.35 20.59
N GLY A 60 10.80 -0.06 20.78
CA GLY A 60 9.73 0.04 19.79
C GLY A 60 9.00 1.39 19.75
N THR A 61 8.33 1.64 18.62
CA THR A 61 7.37 2.74 18.45
C THR A 61 5.96 2.25 18.74
N TYR A 62 5.22 3.01 19.55
CA TYR A 62 3.85 2.68 19.95
C TYR A 62 2.86 3.78 19.53
N ILE A 63 1.66 3.36 19.13
CA ILE A 63 0.49 4.24 18.97
C ILE A 63 -0.57 3.78 19.97
N GLY A 64 -0.78 4.57 21.02
CA GLY A 64 -1.54 4.09 22.17
C GLY A 64 -0.84 2.89 22.80
N ASN A 65 -1.53 1.75 22.86
CA ASN A 65 -0.99 0.50 23.39
C ASN A 65 -0.50 -0.46 22.29
N GLU A 66 -0.64 -0.09 21.02
CA GLU A 66 -0.29 -0.95 19.89
C GLU A 66 1.16 -0.70 19.48
N ASN A 67 1.95 -1.78 19.39
CA ASN A 67 3.31 -1.74 18.86
C ASN A 67 3.24 -1.62 17.33
N VAL A 68 3.78 -0.52 16.80
CA VAL A 68 3.82 -0.23 15.35
C VAL A 68 5.26 -0.14 14.84
N THR A 69 6.22 -0.71 15.57
CA THR A 69 7.65 -0.64 15.21
C THR A 69 7.93 -1.29 13.88
N SER A 70 7.35 -2.48 13.64
CA SER A 70 7.73 -3.35 12.54
C SER A 70 6.56 -3.86 11.69
N PRO A 71 5.84 -2.99 10.95
CA PRO A 71 4.87 -3.42 9.95
C PRO A 71 5.51 -4.34 8.92
N THR A 72 5.00 -5.57 8.78
CA THR A 72 5.47 -6.56 7.81
C THR A 72 4.38 -7.02 6.86
N CYS A 73 4.73 -7.19 5.59
CA CYS A 73 3.85 -7.82 4.61
C CYS A 73 4.69 -8.66 3.66
N ALA A 74 4.53 -9.99 3.72
CA ALA A 74 5.42 -10.91 3.03
C ALA A 74 6.89 -10.51 3.30
N ASP A 75 7.68 -10.27 2.25
CA ASP A 75 9.09 -9.92 2.31
C ASP A 75 9.40 -8.47 2.64
N ASP A 76 8.41 -7.59 2.62
CA ASP A 76 8.59 -6.22 3.05
C ASP A 76 8.53 -6.12 4.59
N LEU A 77 9.61 -5.63 5.20
CA LEU A 77 9.70 -5.35 6.64
C LEU A 77 10.01 -3.87 6.83
N ALA A 78 9.09 -3.14 7.41
CA ALA A 78 9.35 -1.78 7.82
C ALA A 78 9.88 -1.64 9.22
N LEU A 79 10.66 -0.59 9.46
CA LEU A 79 11.03 -0.16 10.81
C LEU A 79 10.66 1.30 10.98
N LEU A 80 9.96 1.60 12.07
CA LEU A 80 9.49 2.92 12.41
C LEU A 80 10.06 3.32 13.76
N HIS A 81 10.79 4.42 13.79
CA HIS A 81 11.27 5.03 15.03
C HIS A 81 11.46 6.55 14.87
N ARG A 82 11.32 7.29 15.98
CA ARG A 82 11.45 8.77 16.00
C ARG A 82 12.90 9.25 16.12
N GLU A 83 13.73 8.45 16.77
CA GLU A 83 15.16 8.66 16.96
C GLU A 83 15.98 7.77 16.03
N THR A 84 17.01 8.34 15.42
CA THR A 84 17.89 7.67 14.45
C THR A 84 18.76 6.60 15.10
N THR A 85 19.16 6.79 16.36
CA THR A 85 19.95 5.84 17.15
C THR A 85 19.21 4.52 17.36
N ASN A 86 17.95 4.57 17.78
CA ASN A 86 17.14 3.38 17.98
C ASN A 86 16.73 2.76 16.64
N LEU A 87 16.54 3.56 15.58
CA LEU A 87 16.32 3.03 14.23
C LEU A 87 17.53 2.21 13.76
N GLN A 88 18.75 2.71 14.02
CA GLN A 88 19.98 1.96 13.73
C GLN A 88 20.06 0.68 14.57
N ALA A 89 19.73 0.74 15.86
CA ALA A 89 19.71 -0.45 16.72
C ALA A 89 18.73 -1.53 16.22
N LEU A 90 17.51 -1.12 15.84
CA LEU A 90 16.52 -2.01 15.21
C LEU A 90 17.06 -2.62 13.91
N THR A 91 17.69 -1.80 13.06
CA THR A 91 18.31 -2.25 11.80
C THR A 91 19.41 -3.28 12.06
N THR A 92 20.23 -3.07 13.09
CA THR A 92 21.29 -4.01 13.49
C THR A 92 20.72 -5.33 14.03
N ILE A 93 19.62 -5.31 14.77
CA ILE A 93 18.92 -6.53 15.22
C ILE A 93 18.47 -7.35 14.02
N VAL A 94 17.79 -6.69 13.06
CA VAL A 94 17.34 -7.33 11.82
C VAL A 94 18.53 -7.90 11.03
N HIS A 95 19.61 -7.15 10.89
CA HIS A 95 20.82 -7.62 10.21
C HIS A 95 21.41 -8.87 10.88
N ASN A 96 21.58 -8.84 12.21
CA ASN A 96 22.16 -9.96 12.95
C ASN A 96 21.29 -11.22 12.85
N LYS A 97 19.96 -11.08 12.91
CA LYS A 97 19.04 -12.20 12.78
C LYS A 97 19.02 -12.77 11.37
N THR A 98 18.99 -11.91 10.34
CA THR A 98 19.04 -12.35 8.94
C THR A 98 20.36 -13.06 8.61
N CYS A 99 21.49 -12.57 9.10
CA CYS A 99 22.79 -13.25 8.97
C CYS A 99 22.79 -14.64 9.62
N LYS A 100 22.23 -14.78 10.84
CA LYS A 100 22.10 -16.08 11.52
C LYS A 100 21.24 -17.06 10.72
N ASP A 101 20.15 -16.56 10.16
CA ASP A 101 19.18 -17.35 9.40
C ASP A 101 19.57 -17.55 7.93
N ARG A 102 20.76 -17.05 7.52
CA ARG A 102 21.32 -17.12 6.16
C ARG A 102 20.43 -16.45 5.11
N PHE A 103 19.77 -15.36 5.49
CA PHE A 103 19.11 -14.42 4.60
C PHE A 103 20.00 -13.20 4.37
N THR A 104 19.97 -12.66 3.16
CA THR A 104 20.70 -11.45 2.81
C THR A 104 19.71 -10.36 2.46
N ILE A 105 19.65 -9.32 3.29
CA ILE A 105 18.96 -8.08 2.94
C ILE A 105 19.86 -7.30 1.99
N ASN A 106 19.27 -6.70 0.96
CA ASN A 106 20.01 -5.89 0.00
C ASN A 106 19.93 -4.41 0.36
N PRO A 107 21.00 -3.79 0.88
CA PRO A 107 20.98 -2.38 1.30
C PRO A 107 20.63 -1.42 0.16
N SER A 108 20.91 -1.79 -1.10
CA SER A 108 20.58 -0.96 -2.27
C SER A 108 19.08 -0.93 -2.62
N LYS A 109 18.31 -1.92 -2.14
CA LYS A 109 16.84 -1.95 -2.26
C LYS A 109 16.13 -1.41 -1.02
N SER A 110 16.87 -1.25 0.08
CA SER A 110 16.40 -0.62 1.30
C SER A 110 16.43 0.89 1.14
N GLU A 111 15.34 1.55 1.52
CA GLU A 111 15.19 2.99 1.44
C GLU A 111 14.85 3.56 2.81
N LEU A 112 15.47 4.69 3.14
CA LEU A 112 15.16 5.46 4.35
C LEU A 112 14.38 6.71 3.96
N VAL A 113 13.18 6.88 4.52
CA VAL A 113 12.37 8.09 4.34
C VAL A 113 12.13 8.78 5.67
N CYS A 114 12.51 10.05 5.73
CA CYS A 114 12.32 10.89 6.91
C CYS A 114 11.03 11.71 6.78
N ILE A 115 10.07 11.46 7.67
CA ILE A 115 8.77 12.14 7.65
C ILE A 115 8.79 13.32 8.60
N LYS A 116 8.53 14.51 8.06
CA LYS A 116 8.53 15.78 8.78
C LYS A 116 7.21 15.98 9.50
N ASN A 117 7.29 16.41 10.76
CA ASN A 117 6.11 16.89 11.47
C ASN A 117 5.91 18.38 11.17
N SER A 118 4.87 18.70 10.40
CA SER A 118 4.52 20.06 9.95
C SER A 118 4.41 21.11 11.06
N LYS A 119 4.27 20.73 12.34
CA LYS A 119 4.09 21.67 13.45
C LYS A 119 5.31 21.85 14.36
N ARG A 120 6.35 21.02 14.25
CA ARG A 120 7.43 20.97 15.27
C ARG A 120 8.85 21.16 14.75
N THR A 121 9.07 21.20 13.43
CA THR A 121 10.43 21.19 12.90
C THR A 121 10.58 22.16 11.73
N THR A 122 11.05 23.37 12.02
CA THR A 122 11.64 24.30 11.04
C THR A 122 13.09 23.92 10.68
N ALA A 123 13.69 22.99 11.42
CA ALA A 123 15.03 22.48 11.12
C ALA A 123 14.96 21.48 9.95
N THR A 124 15.81 21.72 8.94
CA THR A 124 16.15 20.74 7.91
C THR A 124 16.55 19.44 8.61
N ILE A 125 15.90 18.32 8.27
CA ILE A 125 16.38 17.00 8.69
C ILE A 125 17.73 16.84 8.00
N GLY A 126 18.82 16.85 8.77
CA GLY A 126 20.16 16.63 8.23
C GLY A 126 20.30 15.23 7.64
N ASP A 127 21.42 14.98 6.96
CA ASP A 127 21.69 13.67 6.38
C ASP A 127 21.72 12.60 7.50
N VAL A 128 20.79 11.64 7.41
CA VAL A 128 20.69 10.52 8.34
C VAL A 128 21.36 9.31 7.71
N ASN A 129 22.47 8.89 8.29
CA ASN A 129 23.19 7.71 7.85
C ASN A 129 22.76 6.51 8.68
N ILE A 130 21.99 5.61 8.07
CA ILE A 130 21.67 4.28 8.62
C ILE A 130 22.42 3.23 7.81
N THR A 131 23.03 2.27 8.50
CA THR A 131 23.77 1.16 7.91
C THR A 131 23.08 -0.17 8.16
N MET A 132 23.15 -1.06 7.17
CA MET A 132 22.69 -2.44 7.21
C MET A 132 23.90 -3.34 6.96
N GLY A 133 24.55 -3.79 8.03
CA GLY A 133 25.85 -4.48 7.95
C GLY A 133 26.93 -3.54 7.42
N GLU A 134 27.60 -3.95 6.34
CA GLU A 134 28.62 -3.15 5.65
C GLU A 134 28.03 -2.14 4.64
N GLY A 135 26.75 -2.27 4.29
CA GLY A 135 26.10 -1.40 3.31
C GLY A 135 25.37 -0.21 3.96
N GLN A 136 25.35 0.92 3.25
CA GLN A 136 24.58 2.10 3.67
C GLN A 136 23.19 2.09 3.01
N ILE A 137 22.15 2.37 3.80
CA ILE A 137 20.78 2.54 3.29
C ILE A 137 20.66 3.93 2.67
N LYS A 138 20.11 4.01 1.46
CA LYS A 138 19.92 5.28 0.76
C LYS A 138 18.78 6.08 1.40
N GLN A 139 19.07 7.32 1.80
CA GLN A 139 18.03 8.28 2.16
C GLN A 139 17.34 8.81 0.89
N VAL A 140 16.01 8.75 0.85
CA VAL A 140 15.19 9.21 -0.27
C VAL A 140 14.06 10.12 0.23
N THR A 141 13.59 11.01 -0.65
CA THR A 141 12.47 11.93 -0.35
C THR A 141 11.11 11.28 -0.54
N GLU A 142 11.04 10.25 -1.39
CA GLU A 142 9.83 9.49 -1.71
C GLU A 142 10.17 8.01 -1.86
N THR A 143 9.33 7.15 -1.27
CA THR A 143 9.39 5.69 -1.43
C THR A 143 8.00 5.12 -1.67
N LYS A 144 7.90 3.91 -2.22
CA LYS A 144 6.63 3.24 -2.50
C LYS A 144 6.53 1.91 -1.75
N HIS A 145 5.47 1.79 -0.93
CA HIS A 145 5.16 0.57 -0.18
C HIS A 145 3.80 0.01 -0.33
N LEU A 146 3.72 -1.30 -0.60
CA LEU A 146 2.44 -1.99 -0.79
C LEU A 146 1.55 -1.23 -1.77
N GLY A 147 2.16 -0.56 -2.75
CA GLY A 147 1.47 0.29 -3.72
C GLY A 147 1.18 1.73 -3.29
N ILE A 148 1.59 2.16 -2.10
CA ILE A 148 1.35 3.49 -1.52
C ILE A 148 2.63 4.33 -1.56
N GLU A 149 2.59 5.45 -2.26
CA GLU A 149 3.67 6.46 -2.30
C GLU A 149 3.71 7.25 -0.99
N ARG A 150 4.92 7.44 -0.46
CA ARG A 150 5.18 8.13 0.79
C ARG A 150 6.30 9.12 0.62
N ASN A 151 5.97 10.38 0.87
CA ASN A 151 6.90 11.49 0.84
C ASN A 151 7.16 12.02 2.26
N GLU A 152 8.08 12.96 2.38
CA GLU A 152 8.41 13.62 3.65
C GLU A 152 7.20 14.23 4.38
N SER A 153 6.15 14.64 3.66
CA SER A 153 4.93 15.19 4.26
C SER A 153 3.85 14.13 4.52
N ASN A 154 4.11 12.88 4.13
CA ASN A 154 3.17 11.77 4.09
C ASN A 154 1.81 12.15 3.46
N THR A 155 1.81 12.98 2.41
CA THR A 155 0.60 13.46 1.72
C THR A 155 0.34 12.66 0.45
N PRO A 156 -0.94 12.46 0.05
CA PRO A 156 -1.27 11.71 -1.15
C PRO A 156 -0.87 12.44 -2.44
N ASN A 157 -0.31 11.68 -3.38
CA ASN A 157 -0.18 12.10 -4.77
C ASN A 157 -1.55 12.00 -5.48
N THR A 158 -2.36 13.05 -5.34
CA THR A 158 -3.73 13.09 -5.85
C THR A 158 -3.79 12.92 -7.38
N GLN A 159 -2.78 13.37 -8.12
CA GLN A 159 -2.74 13.27 -9.58
C GLN A 159 -2.53 11.84 -10.07
N GLU A 160 -1.59 11.09 -9.49
CA GLU A 160 -1.38 9.68 -9.85
C GLU A 160 -2.60 8.81 -9.47
N ARG A 161 -3.28 9.14 -8.37
CA ARG A 161 -4.55 8.49 -7.98
C ARG A 161 -5.67 8.76 -9.00
N ILE A 162 -5.87 10.01 -9.40
CA ILE A 162 -6.83 10.39 -10.44
C ILE A 162 -6.49 9.70 -11.77
N LYS A 163 -5.21 9.61 -12.13
CA LYS A 163 -4.74 8.92 -13.34
C LYS A 163 -5.04 7.42 -13.28
N THR A 164 -4.85 6.77 -12.13
CA THR A 164 -5.20 5.35 -11.92
C THR A 164 -6.70 5.12 -12.01
N ALA A 165 -7.49 6.00 -11.39
CA ALA A 165 -8.94 5.98 -11.48
C ALA A 165 -9.40 6.15 -12.95
N ARG A 166 -8.80 7.11 -13.67
CA ARG A 166 -9.09 7.36 -15.08
C ARG A 166 -8.76 6.17 -15.98
N LYS A 167 -7.62 5.51 -15.78
CA LYS A 167 -7.28 4.26 -16.49
C LYS A 167 -8.33 3.17 -16.23
N THR A 168 -8.81 3.06 -15.00
CA THR A 168 -9.86 2.09 -14.63
C THR A 168 -11.18 2.43 -15.33
N VAL A 169 -11.57 3.71 -15.35
CA VAL A 169 -12.75 4.18 -16.10
C VAL A 169 -12.64 3.83 -17.58
N TYR A 170 -11.50 4.13 -18.22
CA TYR A 170 -11.28 3.81 -19.63
C TYR A 170 -11.41 2.31 -19.92
N SER A 171 -10.92 1.44 -19.03
CA SER A 171 -11.07 -0.01 -19.19
C SER A 171 -12.52 -0.50 -19.10
N LEU A 172 -13.39 0.26 -18.42
CA LEU A 172 -14.80 -0.08 -18.24
C LEU A 172 -15.71 0.53 -19.31
N LEU A 173 -15.19 1.35 -20.22
CA LEU A 173 -15.99 1.91 -21.32
C LEU A 173 -16.58 0.81 -22.21
N GLY A 174 -15.81 -0.24 -22.51
CA GLY A 174 -16.31 -1.38 -23.31
C GLY A 174 -17.43 -2.17 -22.64
N ALA A 175 -17.59 -2.06 -21.31
CA ALA A 175 -18.68 -2.65 -20.55
C ALA A 175 -19.91 -1.71 -20.43
N GLY A 176 -19.90 -0.56 -21.13
CA GLY A 176 -21.03 0.36 -21.18
C GLY A 176 -20.99 1.51 -20.16
N LEU A 177 -19.84 1.77 -19.52
CA LEU A 177 -19.65 2.90 -18.59
C LEU A 177 -19.49 4.25 -19.33
N HIS A 178 -20.44 4.60 -20.20
CA HIS A 178 -20.46 5.85 -20.96
C HIS A 178 -21.88 6.42 -21.08
N GLY A 179 -22.01 7.74 -21.26
CA GLY A 179 -23.33 8.39 -21.26
C GLY A 179 -24.20 8.10 -22.48
N CYS A 180 -23.62 7.88 -23.67
CA CYS A 180 -24.40 7.70 -24.90
C CYS A 180 -24.63 6.21 -25.16
N ASN A 181 -25.86 5.69 -25.01
CA ASN A 181 -26.17 4.25 -25.15
C ASN A 181 -25.44 3.32 -24.18
N GLY A 182 -25.06 3.83 -22.99
CA GLY A 182 -24.46 3.01 -21.95
C GLY A 182 -25.49 2.38 -21.01
N ILE A 183 -24.99 1.87 -19.89
CA ILE A 183 -25.80 1.26 -18.84
C ILE A 183 -26.52 2.30 -17.97
N SER A 184 -27.59 1.87 -17.30
CA SER A 184 -28.36 2.71 -16.37
C SER A 184 -27.45 3.44 -15.36
N PRO A 185 -27.76 4.72 -15.00
CA PRO A 185 -27.00 5.50 -14.02
C PRO A 185 -26.76 4.77 -12.69
N ILE A 186 -27.72 3.96 -12.24
CA ILE A 186 -27.62 3.17 -11.01
C ILE A 186 -26.55 2.09 -11.15
N ILE A 187 -26.53 1.37 -12.27
CA ILE A 187 -25.53 0.33 -12.54
C ILE A 187 -24.15 0.96 -12.77
N SER A 188 -24.08 2.08 -13.48
CA SER A 188 -22.86 2.88 -13.66
C SER A 188 -22.26 3.30 -12.32
N PHE A 189 -23.09 3.76 -11.38
CA PHE A 189 -22.66 4.12 -10.03
C PHE A 189 -22.18 2.91 -9.23
N ASN A 190 -22.85 1.76 -9.36
CA ASN A 190 -22.39 0.52 -8.74
C ASN A 190 -21.03 0.08 -9.29
N MET A 191 -20.80 0.18 -10.60
CA MET A 191 -19.49 -0.10 -11.21
C MET A 191 -18.41 0.88 -10.73
N TRP A 192 -18.73 2.18 -10.64
CA TRP A 192 -17.83 3.18 -10.06
C TRP A 192 -17.43 2.83 -8.62
N THR A 193 -18.41 2.49 -7.78
CA THR A 193 -18.19 2.14 -6.37
C THR A 193 -17.42 0.83 -6.22
N THR A 194 -17.63 -0.14 -7.12
CA THR A 194 -17.02 -1.46 -7.04
C THR A 194 -15.58 -1.48 -7.59
N TYR A 195 -15.30 -0.78 -8.69
CA TYR A 195 -14.02 -0.91 -9.39
C TYR A 195 -13.14 0.34 -9.31
N VAL A 196 -13.73 1.53 -9.45
CA VAL A 196 -12.95 2.77 -9.56
C VAL A 196 -12.62 3.34 -8.18
N THR A 197 -13.61 3.37 -7.28
CA THR A 197 -13.44 3.92 -5.93
C THR A 197 -12.36 3.19 -5.13
N PRO A 198 -12.32 1.84 -5.07
CA PRO A 198 -11.30 1.15 -4.30
C PRO A 198 -9.89 1.38 -4.85
N ARG A 199 -9.74 1.45 -6.18
CA ARG A 199 -8.44 1.74 -6.81
C ARG A 199 -7.98 3.17 -6.62
N MET A 200 -8.91 4.12 -6.60
CA MET A 200 -8.63 5.54 -6.36
C MET A 200 -8.22 5.81 -4.91
N LEU A 201 -8.94 5.19 -3.97
CA LEU A 201 -8.79 5.43 -2.53
C LEU A 201 -7.83 4.46 -1.84
N HIS A 202 -7.31 3.44 -2.52
CA HIS A 202 -6.41 2.45 -1.92
C HIS A 202 -5.27 3.10 -1.10
N GLY A 203 -5.18 2.77 0.19
CA GLY A 203 -4.09 3.21 1.06
C GLY A 203 -4.06 4.70 1.36
N ILE A 204 -5.14 5.43 1.10
CA ILE A 204 -5.24 6.87 1.40
C ILE A 204 -5.40 7.12 2.90
N GLU A 205 -5.94 6.13 3.63
CA GLU A 205 -6.13 6.12 5.08
C GLU A 205 -4.80 6.16 5.86
N MET A 206 -3.70 5.75 5.23
CA MET A 206 -2.36 5.81 5.81
C MET A 206 -1.68 7.18 5.59
N LEU A 207 -2.32 8.08 4.85
CA LEU A 207 -1.75 9.34 4.41
C LEU A 207 -2.45 10.52 5.08
N HIS A 208 -1.74 11.64 5.20
CA HIS A 208 -2.29 12.88 5.69
C HIS A 208 -3.09 13.58 4.59
N ILE A 209 -4.40 13.42 4.59
CA ILE A 209 -5.31 14.02 3.61
C ILE A 209 -5.55 15.49 3.97
N ARG A 210 -5.15 16.41 3.09
CA ARG A 210 -5.49 17.83 3.23
C ARG A 210 -6.86 18.09 2.61
N LYS A 211 -7.52 19.17 3.04
CA LYS A 211 -8.79 19.62 2.45
C LYS A 211 -8.71 19.77 0.92
N LYS A 212 -7.58 20.26 0.41
CA LYS A 212 -7.34 20.38 -1.03
C LYS A 212 -7.36 19.02 -1.74
N ASP A 213 -6.68 18.01 -1.19
CA ASP A 213 -6.59 16.69 -1.80
C ASP A 213 -7.97 16.01 -1.84
N ALA A 214 -8.75 16.12 -0.77
CA ALA A 214 -10.13 15.63 -0.73
C ALA A 214 -11.02 16.33 -1.76
N ASN A 215 -10.91 17.66 -1.87
CA ASN A 215 -11.66 18.43 -2.87
C ASN A 215 -11.29 18.03 -4.30
N ASP A 216 -10.01 17.80 -4.59
CA ASP A 216 -9.54 17.39 -5.92
C ASP A 216 -10.09 16.02 -6.33
N LEU A 217 -10.09 15.04 -5.41
CA LEU A 217 -10.70 13.72 -5.62
C LEU A 217 -12.21 13.82 -5.82
N GLU A 218 -12.88 14.64 -5.01
CA GLU A 218 -14.32 14.85 -5.13
C GLU A 218 -14.70 15.53 -6.45
N MET A 219 -13.94 16.54 -6.88
CA MET A 219 -14.13 17.19 -8.18
C MET A 219 -13.99 16.19 -9.33
N TYR A 220 -13.00 15.29 -9.26
CA TYR A 220 -12.82 14.24 -10.26
C TYR A 220 -14.01 13.26 -10.28
N GLN A 221 -14.47 12.81 -9.12
CA GLN A 221 -15.66 11.96 -9.01
C GLN A 221 -16.89 12.64 -9.63
N ARG A 222 -17.17 13.90 -9.27
CA ARG A 222 -18.32 14.65 -9.79
C ARG A 222 -18.28 14.78 -11.31
N LYS A 223 -17.11 15.12 -11.87
CA LYS A 223 -16.92 15.22 -13.33
C LYS A 223 -17.18 13.89 -14.03
N THR A 224 -16.74 12.80 -13.42
CA THR A 224 -16.86 11.46 -13.99
C THR A 224 -18.29 10.92 -13.94
N LEU A 225 -19.01 11.16 -12.82
CA LEU A 225 -20.42 10.81 -12.71
C LEU A 225 -21.29 11.54 -13.74
N LYS A 226 -21.02 12.83 -13.98
CA LYS A 226 -21.71 13.61 -15.04
C LYS A 226 -21.47 13.01 -16.42
N GLN A 227 -20.24 12.56 -16.70
CA GLN A 227 -19.88 11.95 -17.98
C GLN A 227 -20.64 10.65 -18.25
N PHE A 228 -20.79 9.77 -17.25
CA PHE A 228 -21.53 8.51 -17.42
C PHE A 228 -23.04 8.70 -17.52
N GLN A 229 -23.55 9.82 -17.02
CA GLN A 229 -24.97 10.18 -17.15
C GLN A 229 -25.27 11.01 -18.41
N GLY A 230 -24.25 11.37 -19.20
CA GLY A 230 -24.41 12.25 -20.37
C GLY A 230 -24.78 13.70 -19.99
N LEU A 231 -24.58 14.10 -18.73
CA LEU A 231 -24.96 15.42 -18.24
C LEU A 231 -23.89 16.47 -18.56
N PRO A 232 -24.30 17.73 -18.84
CA PRO A 232 -23.36 18.81 -19.05
C PRO A 232 -22.55 19.08 -17.77
N GLN A 233 -21.30 19.54 -17.92
CA GLN A 233 -20.40 19.81 -16.80
C GLN A 233 -20.96 20.87 -15.82
N ASN A 234 -21.84 21.75 -16.31
CA ASN A 234 -22.48 22.82 -15.55
C ASN A 234 -23.73 22.36 -14.76
N CYS A 235 -24.15 21.09 -14.89
CA CYS A 235 -25.28 20.54 -14.15
C CYS A 235 -25.02 20.58 -12.62
N ALA A 236 -26.07 20.86 -11.84
CA ALA A 236 -25.96 20.93 -10.39
C ALA A 236 -25.60 19.55 -9.80
N THR A 237 -24.65 19.53 -8.88
CA THR A 237 -24.12 18.29 -8.29
C THR A 237 -25.19 17.50 -7.53
N ALA A 238 -26.15 18.18 -6.90
CA ALA A 238 -27.24 17.54 -6.16
C ALA A 238 -28.13 16.68 -7.06
N ASP A 239 -28.41 17.16 -8.27
CA ASP A 239 -29.25 16.47 -9.26
C ASP A 239 -28.51 15.28 -9.91
N CYS A 240 -27.18 15.39 -10.04
CA CYS A 240 -26.35 14.30 -10.54
C CYS A 240 -26.28 13.12 -9.54
N ILE A 241 -26.30 13.41 -8.24
CA ILE A 241 -26.23 12.40 -7.17
C ILE A 241 -27.61 11.78 -6.90
N SER A 242 -28.69 12.55 -7.06
CA SER A 242 -30.05 12.00 -6.92
C SER A 242 -30.34 10.98 -8.03
N ALA A 243 -29.86 11.22 -9.25
CA ALA A 243 -30.03 10.33 -10.39
C ALA A 243 -29.30 8.98 -10.27
N THR A 244 -28.28 8.86 -9.40
CA THR A 244 -27.58 7.58 -9.15
C THR A 244 -28.29 6.68 -8.14
N GLY A 245 -29.47 7.08 -7.65
CA GLY A 245 -30.22 6.33 -6.63
C GLY A 245 -29.58 6.43 -5.23
N SER A 246 -28.59 7.31 -5.04
CA SER A 246 -27.90 7.55 -3.76
C SER A 246 -28.72 8.44 -2.81
N TYR A 247 -30.04 8.30 -2.84
CA TYR A 247 -30.96 9.06 -2.00
C TYR A 247 -31.00 8.42 -0.60
N THR A 248 -30.31 9.04 0.35
CA THR A 248 -30.74 8.97 1.76
C THR A 248 -31.39 10.29 2.12
N SER A 249 -32.61 10.21 2.62
CA SER A 249 -33.38 11.36 3.08
C SER A 249 -32.65 12.04 4.24
N ARG A 250 -31.85 13.05 3.93
CA ARG A 250 -31.59 14.20 4.79
C ARG A 250 -30.95 15.25 3.91
N ARG A 251 -31.56 16.44 3.89
CA ARG A 251 -30.85 17.70 3.65
C ARG A 251 -29.67 17.73 4.62
N THR A 252 -28.55 17.18 4.20
CA THR A 252 -27.28 17.28 4.92
C THR A 252 -26.39 18.11 4.03
N ASN A 253 -25.79 19.12 4.64
CA ASN A 253 -25.12 20.24 4.00
C ASN A 253 -24.13 19.82 2.91
N ARG A 254 -23.87 20.75 1.99
CA ARG A 254 -23.02 20.72 0.77
C ARG A 254 -21.59 20.13 0.89
N HIS A 255 -21.21 19.44 1.97
CA HIS A 255 -19.84 19.11 2.31
C HIS A 255 -19.52 17.62 2.52
N GLU A 256 -20.46 16.67 2.39
CA GLU A 256 -20.24 15.31 2.92
C GLU A 256 -20.27 14.16 1.91
N THR A 257 -20.08 14.38 0.61
CA THR A 257 -20.06 13.26 -0.35
C THR A 257 -18.81 12.38 -0.23
N PHE A 258 -17.65 12.98 0.05
CA PHE A 258 -16.43 12.22 0.34
C PHE A 258 -16.49 11.59 1.73
N GLU A 259 -17.01 12.29 2.75
CA GLU A 259 -17.23 11.73 4.09
C GLU A 259 -18.17 10.52 4.09
N TYR A 260 -19.19 10.51 3.23
CA TYR A 260 -20.14 9.41 3.12
C TYR A 260 -19.48 8.15 2.52
N LEU A 261 -18.71 8.29 1.45
CA LEU A 261 -17.91 7.20 0.87
C LEU A 261 -16.76 6.77 1.78
N TRP A 262 -16.18 7.71 2.53
CA TRP A 262 -15.18 7.45 3.57
C TRP A 262 -15.77 6.63 4.72
N LYS A 263 -16.93 7.03 5.27
CA LYS A 263 -17.63 6.31 6.36
C LYS A 263 -18.08 4.90 5.94
N TYR A 264 -18.38 4.68 4.66
CA TYR A 264 -18.74 3.35 4.13
C TYR A 264 -17.53 2.45 3.84
N THR A 265 -16.36 3.02 3.51
CA THR A 265 -15.14 2.23 3.18
C THR A 265 -14.20 2.06 4.37
N THR A 266 -14.22 2.96 5.36
CA THR A 266 -13.34 2.91 6.54
C THR A 266 -14.04 2.27 7.75
N LYS A 267 -14.12 0.93 7.78
CA LYS A 267 -14.01 0.23 9.07
C LYS A 267 -12.55 0.30 9.51
N PRO A 268 -12.24 0.65 10.76
CA PRO A 268 -10.90 1.07 11.16
C PRO A 268 -9.95 -0.11 11.11
N ARG A 269 -8.96 -0.07 10.22
CA ARG A 269 -7.74 -0.87 10.32
C ARG A 269 -6.54 0.03 10.03
N ILE A 270 -5.98 0.50 11.16
CA ILE A 270 -4.71 1.22 11.33
C ILE A 270 -3.62 0.56 10.49
N PHE A 271 -2.80 1.26 9.69
CA PHE A 271 -1.42 0.82 9.34
C PHE A 271 -0.52 1.94 8.81
N GLY A 272 0.79 1.79 9.03
CA GLY A 272 1.91 2.72 8.75
C GLY A 272 2.97 2.15 7.77
N ILE A 273 4.21 2.67 7.84
CA ILE A 273 5.18 2.89 6.73
C ILE A 273 6.24 1.75 6.48
N GLN A 274 7.09 1.70 5.39
CA GLN A 274 7.98 0.60 4.84
C GLN A 274 9.49 0.70 5.05
N ILE A 275 10.18 -0.46 5.07
CA ILE A 275 11.56 -0.72 4.61
C ILE A 275 11.56 -2.06 3.80
N SER A 276 12.48 -2.26 2.86
CA SER A 276 12.61 -3.41 1.93
C SER A 276 14.02 -3.99 1.87
#